data_AF-A0A349DU72-F1
#
_entry.id   AF-A0A349DU72-F1
#
_cell.length_a   1.000
_cell.length_b   1.000
_cell.length_c   1.000
_cell.angle_alpha   90.00
_cell.angle_beta   90.00
_cell.angle_gamma   90.00
#
_symmetry.space_group_name_H-M   'P 1'
#
loop_
_entity.id
_entity.type
_entity.pdbx_description
1 polymer ?
#
loop_
_entity_poly.entity_id
_entity_poly.type
_entity_poly.pdbx_seq_one_letter_code
_entity_poly.pdbx_strand_id
1 'polypeptide(L)'
;MKLYQITICTALFGVLGLLFPSVFAVQAQPQANSQGWVKVDLLHEKNAPYMRKGSEMIKLILEGIKAQEIQPYQFSWTGLKREKVTLPWFYKATTNDDTKEPYTLQQLALIYLVKVKDQNNQPRIYKVSLAIRKGASSQISLGNVFYLDLDFEELIRFFEAKFKENPMKYGWINPANAQESMSYATALSQGKYWGEVDKTLRK
;
A
#
# COMPACT_ATOMS: atom_id res chain seq x y z
N MET A 1 59.37 -27.91 -46.17
CA MET A 1 60.38 -27.09 -46.89
C MET A 1 59.66 -25.85 -47.42
N LYS A 2 60.29 -24.67 -47.31
CA LYS A 2 59.84 -23.31 -47.73
C LYS A 2 59.12 -23.33 -49.12
N LEU A 3 58.17 -22.47 -49.49
CA LEU A 3 58.29 -21.02 -49.73
C LEU A 3 56.93 -20.40 -50.19
N TYR A 4 56.64 -19.17 -49.72
CA TYR A 4 56.13 -17.96 -50.43
C TYR A 4 54.79 -17.96 -51.18
N GLN A 5 53.80 -17.18 -50.69
CA GLN A 5 53.39 -15.82 -51.12
C GLN A 5 52.63 -15.76 -52.44
N ILE A 6 51.43 -15.17 -52.43
CA ILE A 6 51.11 -13.86 -53.06
C ILE A 6 49.62 -13.53 -52.80
N THR A 7 49.42 -12.30 -52.35
CA THR A 7 48.17 -11.52 -52.21
C THR A 7 47.43 -11.39 -53.55
N ILE A 8 46.08 -11.34 -53.55
CA ILE A 8 45.27 -10.38 -54.32
C ILE A 8 43.86 -10.32 -53.73
N CYS A 9 43.41 -9.09 -53.46
CA CYS A 9 42.06 -8.70 -53.09
C CYS A 9 41.08 -8.90 -54.24
N THR A 10 39.86 -9.39 -53.98
CA THR A 10 38.63 -8.74 -54.49
C THR A 10 37.42 -9.20 -53.68
N ALA A 11 36.78 -8.24 -53.00
CA ALA A 11 35.41 -8.39 -52.53
C ALA A 11 34.47 -8.40 -53.75
N LEU A 12 33.35 -9.12 -53.69
CA LEU A 12 32.03 -8.61 -54.09
C LEU A 12 30.92 -9.67 -53.86
N PHE A 13 29.89 -9.22 -53.14
CA PHE A 13 28.48 -9.65 -53.09
C PHE A 13 28.09 -11.11 -52.83
N GLY A 14 27.40 -11.27 -51.69
CA GLY A 14 26.49 -12.36 -51.41
C GLY A 14 25.59 -12.00 -50.22
N VAL A 15 24.79 -10.94 -50.35
CA VAL A 15 23.77 -10.56 -49.36
C VAL A 15 22.66 -11.63 -49.41
N LEU A 16 22.60 -12.49 -48.39
CA LEU A 16 21.40 -13.25 -48.06
C LEU A 16 20.89 -12.76 -46.69
N GLY A 17 20.09 -11.70 -46.73
CA GLY A 17 19.42 -11.15 -45.56
C GLY A 17 18.28 -12.07 -45.12
N LEU A 18 18.51 -12.85 -44.07
CA LEU A 18 17.44 -13.48 -43.30
C LEU A 18 16.75 -12.39 -42.47
N LEU A 19 15.58 -11.94 -42.96
CA LEU A 19 14.67 -11.07 -42.22
C LEU A 19 13.97 -11.88 -41.13
N PHE A 20 14.54 -11.91 -39.93
CA PHE A 20 13.77 -12.20 -38.72
C PHE A 20 13.17 -10.87 -38.23
N PRO A 21 11.84 -10.69 -38.20
CA PRO A 21 11.28 -9.58 -37.46
C PRO A 21 11.52 -9.86 -35.98
N SER A 22 12.43 -9.08 -35.39
CA SER A 22 12.56 -8.94 -33.95
C SER A 22 11.20 -8.53 -33.40
N VAL A 23 10.50 -9.49 -32.79
CA VAL A 23 9.33 -9.17 -31.96
C VAL A 23 9.90 -8.45 -30.75
N PHE A 24 9.96 -7.12 -30.83
CA PHE A 24 10.14 -6.28 -29.67
C PHE A 24 8.95 -6.56 -28.75
N ALA A 25 9.18 -7.34 -27.71
CA ALA A 25 8.31 -7.33 -26.55
C ALA A 25 8.36 -5.90 -26.02
N VAL A 26 7.35 -5.11 -26.37
CA VAL A 26 7.06 -3.84 -25.70
C VAL A 26 6.76 -4.22 -24.26
N GLN A 27 7.78 -4.21 -23.41
CA GLN A 27 7.57 -4.11 -21.97
C GLN A 27 6.86 -2.78 -21.78
N ALA A 28 5.53 -2.84 -21.63
CA ALA A 28 4.73 -1.72 -21.20
C ALA A 28 5.28 -1.29 -19.83
N GLN A 29 6.19 -0.31 -19.83
CA GLN A 29 6.50 0.42 -18.62
C GLN A 29 5.18 1.04 -18.17
N PRO A 30 4.71 0.76 -16.94
CA PRO A 30 3.49 1.39 -16.45
C PRO A 30 3.70 2.90 -16.55
N GLN A 31 2.90 3.56 -17.39
CA GLN A 31 2.88 5.01 -17.48
C GLN A 31 2.79 5.56 -16.05
N ALA A 32 3.57 6.60 -15.76
CA ALA A 32 3.61 7.24 -14.46
C ALA A 32 2.22 7.85 -14.17
N ASN A 33 1.31 7.02 -13.66
CA ASN A 33 0.00 7.43 -13.22
C ASN A 33 0.21 8.40 -12.07
N SER A 34 -0.30 9.63 -12.20
CA SER A 34 -0.20 10.68 -11.18
C SER A 34 -0.69 10.12 -9.84
N GLN A 35 0.23 9.88 -8.90
CA GLN A 35 -0.10 9.37 -7.57
C GLN A 35 -0.64 10.53 -6.73
N GLY A 36 -1.82 10.33 -6.12
CA GLY A 36 -2.43 11.26 -5.19
C GLY A 36 -2.45 10.66 -3.79
N TRP A 37 -1.95 11.40 -2.80
CA TRP A 37 -2.02 11.02 -1.40
C TRP A 37 -3.27 11.63 -0.77
N VAL A 38 -4.09 10.81 -0.13
CA VAL A 38 -5.26 11.26 0.64
C VAL A 38 -5.05 10.88 2.09
N LYS A 39 -4.96 11.89 2.96
CA LYS A 39 -4.88 11.70 4.40
C LYS A 39 -6.29 11.52 4.96
N VAL A 40 -6.56 10.35 5.54
CA VAL A 40 -7.83 10.03 6.21
C VAL A 40 -7.64 10.24 7.71
N ASP A 41 -8.36 11.22 8.26
CA ASP A 41 -8.39 11.47 9.70
C ASP A 41 -9.47 10.61 10.35
N LEU A 42 -9.07 9.51 10.98
CA LEU A 42 -10.03 8.59 11.61
C LEU A 42 -10.77 9.19 12.82
N LEU A 43 -10.25 10.27 13.41
CA LEU A 43 -10.91 10.94 14.54
C LEU A 43 -12.04 11.87 14.09
N HIS A 44 -12.15 12.15 12.78
CA HIS A 44 -13.24 12.93 12.22
C HIS A 44 -14.58 12.19 12.42
N GLU A 45 -15.64 12.91 12.78
CA GLU A 45 -16.98 12.34 13.08
C GLU A 45 -17.54 11.44 11.96
N LYS A 46 -17.38 11.85 10.69
CA LYS A 46 -17.77 11.05 9.50
C LYS A 46 -17.06 9.69 9.41
N ASN A 47 -15.91 9.54 10.07
CA ASN A 47 -15.12 8.32 10.11
C ASN A 47 -15.39 7.48 11.38
N ALA A 48 -16.33 7.89 12.25
CA ALA A 48 -16.73 7.12 13.43
C ALA A 48 -17.06 5.64 13.14
N PRO A 49 -17.67 5.25 12.01
CA PRO A 49 -17.90 3.83 11.69
C PRO A 49 -16.62 2.97 11.61
N TYR A 50 -15.47 3.58 11.29
CA TYR A 50 -14.17 2.89 11.26
C TYR A 50 -13.53 2.74 12.65
N MET A 51 -14.04 3.48 13.64
CA MET A 51 -13.50 3.60 15.00
C MET A 51 -14.41 2.98 16.07
N ARG A 52 -15.45 2.26 15.66
CA ARG A 52 -16.40 1.64 16.60
C ARG A 52 -15.68 0.65 17.52
N LYS A 53 -15.81 0.88 18.83
CA LYS A 53 -15.12 0.11 19.88
C LYS A 53 -15.31 -1.39 19.71
N GLY A 54 -14.22 -2.16 19.74
CA GLY A 54 -14.22 -3.61 19.58
C GLY A 54 -14.29 -4.10 18.12
N SER A 55 -14.36 -3.18 17.17
CA SER A 55 -14.41 -3.40 15.73
C SER A 55 -13.60 -2.35 14.96
N GLU A 56 -12.57 -1.79 15.57
CA GLU A 56 -11.81 -0.71 14.96
C GLU A 56 -11.04 -1.24 13.76
N MET A 57 -11.16 -0.58 12.59
CA MET A 57 -10.54 -1.03 11.35
C MET A 57 -9.02 -1.20 11.50
N ILE A 58 -8.36 -0.24 12.15
CA ILE A 58 -6.91 -0.33 12.42
C ILE A 58 -6.59 -1.53 13.30
N LYS A 59 -7.38 -1.79 14.34
CA LYS A 59 -7.15 -2.94 15.22
C LYS A 59 -7.22 -4.24 14.43
N LEU A 60 -8.22 -4.36 13.57
CA LEU A 60 -8.38 -5.51 12.69
C LEU A 60 -7.19 -5.69 11.74
N ILE A 61 -6.66 -4.61 11.17
CA ILE A 61 -5.44 -4.67 10.35
C ILE A 61 -4.25 -5.18 11.17
N LEU A 62 -4.03 -4.63 12.37
CA LEU A 62 -2.90 -5.02 13.21
C LEU A 62 -3.01 -6.48 13.66
N GLU A 63 -4.21 -6.94 13.99
CA GLU A 63 -4.49 -8.35 14.28
C GLU A 63 -4.18 -9.25 13.07
N GLY A 64 -4.62 -8.85 11.87
CA GLY A 64 -4.32 -9.56 10.62
C GLY A 64 -2.82 -9.63 10.33
N ILE A 65 -2.06 -8.55 10.58
CA ILE A 65 -0.59 -8.58 10.46
C ILE A 65 0.02 -9.56 11.46
N LYS A 66 -0.39 -9.51 12.74
CA LYS A 66 0.12 -10.41 13.79
C LYS A 66 -0.18 -11.88 13.49
N ALA A 67 -1.35 -12.15 12.93
CA ALA A 67 -1.77 -13.47 12.48
C ALA A 67 -1.15 -13.89 11.14
N GLN A 68 -0.31 -13.03 10.52
CA GLN A 68 0.28 -13.24 9.20
C GLN A 68 -0.74 -13.37 8.06
N GLU A 69 -1.97 -12.91 8.26
CA GLU A 69 -3.02 -12.82 7.24
C GLU A 69 -2.80 -11.61 6.31
N ILE A 70 -1.98 -10.64 6.74
CA ILE A 70 -1.61 -9.43 5.98
C ILE A 70 -0.09 -9.27 5.99
N GLN A 71 0.52 -9.02 4.82
CA GLN A 71 1.95 -8.73 4.71
C GLN A 71 2.21 -7.21 4.76
N PRO A 72 2.83 -6.68 5.83
CA PRO A 72 3.28 -5.29 5.83
C PRO A 72 4.55 -5.12 4.99
N TYR A 73 4.69 -3.96 4.37
CA TYR A 73 5.87 -3.55 3.61
C TYR A 73 6.47 -2.27 4.23
N GLN A 74 7.76 -2.08 4.04
CA GLN A 74 8.42 -0.84 4.42
C GLN A 74 7.81 0.30 3.62
N PHE A 75 7.63 1.41 4.31
CA PHE A 75 7.06 2.59 3.72
C PHE A 75 7.99 3.24 2.69
N SER A 76 7.43 3.64 1.54
CA SER A 76 8.15 4.42 0.52
C SER A 76 7.34 5.61 0.00
N TRP A 77 7.93 6.81 0.09
CA TRP A 77 7.39 8.06 -0.47
C TRP A 77 7.48 8.11 -2.00
N THR A 78 8.53 7.52 -2.59
CA THR A 78 8.84 7.62 -4.04
C THR A 78 8.28 6.45 -4.85
N GLY A 79 7.61 5.49 -4.21
CA GLY A 79 6.97 4.36 -4.87
C GLY A 79 7.71 3.03 -4.70
N LEU A 80 7.29 2.08 -5.55
CA LEU A 80 7.10 0.62 -5.45
C LEU A 80 8.13 -0.30 -4.76
N LYS A 81 9.15 0.19 -4.06
CA LYS A 81 10.06 -0.69 -3.32
C LYS A 81 9.30 -1.38 -2.18
N ARG A 82 8.89 -2.63 -2.43
CA ARG A 82 8.12 -3.47 -1.53
C ARG A 82 9.07 -4.36 -0.72
N GLU A 83 9.77 -3.74 0.23
CA GLU A 83 10.58 -4.51 1.17
C GLU A 83 9.68 -5.05 2.27
N LYS A 84 9.61 -6.38 2.42
CA LYS A 84 8.73 -7.00 3.42
C LYS A 84 9.18 -6.62 4.83
N VAL A 85 8.22 -6.23 5.65
CA VAL A 85 8.44 -6.08 7.09
C VAL A 85 8.26 -7.43 7.76
N THR A 86 9.26 -7.83 8.53
CA THR A 86 9.20 -9.07 9.31
C THR A 86 8.39 -8.86 10.59
N LEU A 87 7.76 -9.92 11.10
CA LEU A 87 7.00 -9.86 12.35
C LEU A 87 7.83 -9.35 13.54
N PRO A 88 9.08 -9.82 13.78
CA PRO A 88 9.88 -9.29 14.89
C PRO A 88 10.09 -7.77 14.80
N TRP A 89 10.33 -7.27 13.60
CA TRP A 89 10.50 -5.84 13.37
C TRP A 89 9.20 -5.07 13.56
N PHE A 90 8.08 -5.62 13.08
CA PHE A 90 6.74 -5.07 13.31
C PHE A 90 6.39 -4.99 14.81
N TYR A 91 6.63 -6.05 15.58
CA TYR A 91 6.42 -6.04 17.03
C TYR A 91 7.27 -4.95 17.70
N LYS A 92 8.56 -4.90 17.38
CA LYS A 92 9.45 -3.83 17.89
C LYS A 92 8.94 -2.43 17.51
N ALA A 93 8.34 -2.26 16.34
CA ALA A 93 7.86 -0.96 15.88
C ALA A 93 6.49 -0.56 16.48
N THR A 94 5.70 -1.53 16.97
CA THR A 94 4.33 -1.32 17.48
C THR A 94 4.22 -1.45 19.00
N THR A 95 5.31 -1.78 19.68
CA THR A 95 5.40 -1.86 21.15
C THR A 95 6.08 -0.62 21.71
N ASN A 96 5.55 -0.09 22.80
CA ASN A 96 6.15 0.99 23.57
C ASN A 96 7.38 0.46 24.33
N ASP A 97 8.52 1.12 24.14
CA ASP A 97 9.79 0.68 24.74
C ASP A 97 9.80 0.80 26.28
N ASP A 98 9.02 1.71 26.87
CA ASP A 98 8.96 1.94 28.32
C ASP A 98 8.01 0.96 28.99
N THR A 99 6.78 0.85 28.48
CA THR A 99 5.73 0.02 29.12
C THR A 99 5.77 -1.44 28.68
N LYS A 100 6.46 -1.73 27.56
CA LYS A 100 6.40 -3.03 26.86
C LYS A 100 5.01 -3.41 26.36
N GLU A 101 4.04 -2.49 26.42
CA GLU A 101 2.69 -2.66 25.90
C GLU A 101 2.59 -2.18 24.45
N PRO A 102 1.70 -2.77 23.61
CA PRO A 102 1.40 -2.23 22.29
C PRO A 102 0.87 -0.79 22.35
N TYR A 103 1.26 0.05 21.40
CA TYR A 103 0.69 1.40 21.27
C TYR A 103 -0.83 1.35 21.09
N THR A 104 -1.53 2.33 21.67
CA THR A 104 -3.00 2.42 21.59
C THR A 104 -3.45 2.87 20.21
N LEU A 105 -4.69 2.54 19.83
CA LEU A 105 -5.31 2.98 18.58
C LEU A 105 -5.22 4.49 18.32
N GLN A 106 -5.32 5.31 19.38
CA GLN A 106 -5.22 6.77 19.28
C GLN A 106 -3.82 7.22 18.83
N GLN A 107 -2.78 6.44 19.17
CA GLN A 107 -1.40 6.65 18.73
C GLN A 107 -1.15 6.13 17.29
N LEU A 108 -2.15 5.44 16.72
CA LEU A 108 -2.10 4.79 15.40
C LEU A 108 -3.06 5.45 14.37
N ALA A 109 -3.78 6.50 14.75
CA ALA A 109 -5.02 6.95 14.09
C ALA A 109 -4.87 7.62 12.71
N LEU A 110 -3.71 7.53 12.06
CA LEU A 110 -3.48 8.16 10.76
C LEU A 110 -3.32 7.11 9.66
N ILE A 111 -4.21 7.20 8.67
CA ILE A 111 -4.17 6.40 7.45
C ILE A 111 -3.96 7.32 6.26
N TYR A 112 -3.00 6.97 5.40
CA TYR A 112 -2.89 7.57 4.07
C TYR A 112 -3.37 6.56 3.03
N LEU A 113 -4.34 6.99 2.22
CA LEU A 113 -4.75 6.27 1.03
C LEU A 113 -3.94 6.80 -0.16
N VAL A 114 -3.16 5.93 -0.77
CA VAL A 114 -2.46 6.27 -2.02
C VAL A 114 -3.36 5.89 -3.17
N LYS A 115 -3.85 6.92 -3.87
CA LYS A 115 -4.69 6.76 -5.04
C LYS A 115 -3.86 6.90 -6.30
N VAL A 116 -4.13 6.03 -7.24
CA VAL A 116 -3.52 6.02 -8.57
C VAL A 116 -4.67 6.07 -9.56
N LYS A 117 -4.51 6.86 -10.63
CA LYS A 117 -5.49 6.82 -11.71
C LYS A 117 -5.34 5.51 -12.48
N ASP A 118 -6.45 4.83 -12.72
CA ASP A 118 -6.46 3.65 -13.58
C ASP A 118 -6.44 4.04 -15.07
N GLN A 119 -6.51 3.04 -15.96
CA GLN A 119 -6.53 3.24 -17.41
C GLN A 119 -7.72 4.07 -17.90
N ASN A 120 -8.79 4.16 -17.10
CA ASN A 120 -9.99 4.95 -17.37
C ASN A 120 -9.95 6.31 -16.65
N ASN A 121 -8.79 6.72 -16.14
CA ASN A 121 -8.57 7.97 -15.39
C ASN A 121 -9.40 8.04 -14.08
N GLN A 122 -9.94 6.91 -13.61
CA GLN A 122 -10.67 6.81 -12.34
C GLN A 122 -9.69 6.60 -11.18
N PRO A 123 -9.83 7.34 -10.06
CA PRO A 123 -8.92 7.20 -8.93
C PRO A 123 -9.20 5.91 -8.16
N ARG A 124 -8.26 4.96 -8.20
CA ARG A 124 -8.31 3.71 -7.44
C ARG A 124 -7.33 3.76 -6.27
N ILE A 125 -7.73 3.24 -5.11
CA ILE A 125 -6.81 3.06 -3.97
C ILE A 125 -5.88 1.91 -4.32
N TYR A 126 -4.57 2.18 -4.31
CA TYR A 126 -3.54 1.18 -4.58
C TYR A 126 -2.89 0.65 -3.30
N LYS A 127 -2.71 1.54 -2.32
CA LYS A 127 -1.95 1.26 -1.11
C LYS A 127 -2.55 2.01 0.06
N VAL A 128 -2.47 1.40 1.23
CA VAL A 128 -2.83 2.03 2.50
C VAL A 128 -1.55 2.11 3.33
N SER A 129 -1.14 3.33 3.68
CA SER A 129 -0.01 3.55 4.57
C SER A 129 -0.52 3.84 5.97
N LEU A 130 -0.14 3.04 6.96
CA LEU A 130 -0.42 3.32 8.35
C LEU A 130 0.72 4.11 8.95
N ALA A 131 0.40 5.18 9.67
CA ALA A 131 1.36 5.99 10.40
C ALA A 131 1.21 5.74 11.91
N ILE A 132 2.27 5.21 12.51
CA ILE A 132 2.40 4.79 13.90
C ILE A 132 3.28 5.79 14.61
N ARG A 133 2.70 6.66 15.44
CA ARG A 133 3.47 7.68 16.16
C ARG A 133 4.10 7.05 17.40
N LYS A 134 5.43 7.00 17.46
CA LYS A 134 6.16 6.52 18.65
C LYS A 134 6.23 7.59 19.73
N GLY A 135 6.40 7.18 20.97
CA GLY A 135 6.88 8.07 22.04
C GLY A 135 5.82 8.99 22.66
N ALA A 136 4.53 8.66 22.63
CA ALA A 136 3.61 9.24 23.60
C ALA A 136 3.80 8.55 24.96
N SER A 137 4.88 8.90 25.65
CA SER A 137 5.03 8.68 27.10
C SER A 137 4.43 9.88 27.85
N SER A 138 4.20 9.75 29.16
CA SER A 138 3.71 10.85 30.01
C SER A 138 4.68 12.04 30.11
N GLN A 139 5.86 11.97 29.48
CA GLN A 139 6.99 12.88 29.72
C GLN A 139 7.57 13.55 28.45
N ILE A 140 7.17 13.18 27.22
CA ILE A 140 7.81 13.72 25.99
C ILE A 140 6.76 14.08 24.90
N SER A 141 6.98 15.23 24.24
CA SER A 141 6.29 15.64 23.02
C SER A 141 6.67 14.74 21.82
N LEU A 142 5.69 14.01 21.28
CA LEU A 142 5.65 13.34 19.96
C LEU A 142 7.00 12.82 19.41
N GLY A 143 7.24 11.51 19.53
CA GLY A 143 8.42 10.84 18.95
C GLY A 143 8.31 10.50 17.45
N ASN A 144 9.34 9.79 16.94
CA ASN A 144 9.47 9.39 15.54
C ASN A 144 8.22 8.66 15.00
N VAL A 145 7.75 9.03 13.81
CA VAL A 145 6.63 8.33 13.15
C VAL A 145 7.16 7.14 12.36
N PHE A 146 6.68 5.95 12.69
CA PHE A 146 6.91 4.74 11.92
C PHE A 146 5.79 4.60 10.88
N TYR A 147 6.14 4.30 9.64
CA TYR A 147 5.16 4.07 8.59
C TYR A 147 5.30 2.65 8.05
N LEU A 148 4.17 2.05 7.71
CA LEU A 148 4.12 0.77 6.99
C LEU A 148 3.12 0.85 5.85
N ASP A 149 3.46 0.20 4.76
CA ASP A 149 2.65 0.11 3.55
C ASP A 149 1.92 -1.22 3.50
N LEU A 150 0.65 -1.17 3.08
CA LEU A 150 -0.21 -2.33 2.88
C LEU A 150 -0.75 -2.32 1.45
N ASP A 151 -0.64 -3.45 0.77
CA ASP A 151 -1.26 -3.62 -0.55
C ASP A 151 -2.79 -3.60 -0.37
N PHE A 152 -3.47 -2.70 -1.09
CA PHE A 152 -4.91 -2.57 -0.94
C PHE A 152 -5.66 -3.80 -1.47
N GLU A 153 -5.11 -4.54 -2.44
CA GLU A 153 -5.71 -5.78 -2.92
C GLU A 153 -5.66 -6.90 -1.88
N GLU A 154 -4.56 -6.96 -1.11
CA GLU A 154 -4.46 -7.86 0.05
C GLU A 154 -5.46 -7.47 1.13
N LEU A 155 -5.58 -6.17 1.43
CA LEU A 155 -6.56 -5.67 2.40
C LEU A 155 -8.00 -5.92 1.96
N ILE A 156 -8.33 -5.82 0.67
CA ILE A 156 -9.66 -6.18 0.15
C ILE A 156 -9.96 -7.63 0.50
N ARG A 157 -9.07 -8.57 0.12
CA ARG A 157 -9.30 -10.00 0.40
C ARG A 157 -9.50 -10.27 1.87
N PHE A 158 -8.65 -9.68 2.72
CA PHE A 158 -8.72 -9.82 4.16
C PHE A 158 -10.02 -9.26 4.75
N PHE A 159 -10.39 -8.02 4.41
CA PHE A 159 -11.59 -7.38 4.96
C PHE A 159 -12.87 -8.04 4.47
N GLU A 160 -12.94 -8.47 3.21
CA GLU A 160 -14.10 -9.22 2.71
C GLU A 160 -14.25 -10.56 3.43
N ALA A 161 -13.15 -11.26 3.70
CA ALA A 161 -13.18 -12.51 4.47
C ALA A 161 -13.69 -12.27 5.90
N LYS A 162 -13.14 -11.29 6.63
CA LYS A 162 -13.60 -10.96 8.00
C LYS A 162 -15.04 -10.46 8.01
N PHE A 163 -15.44 -9.65 7.03
CA PHE A 163 -16.82 -9.20 6.89
C PHE A 163 -17.77 -10.39 6.69
N LYS A 164 -17.43 -11.35 5.83
CA LYS A 164 -18.23 -12.57 5.63
C LYS A 164 -18.33 -13.43 6.89
N GLU A 165 -17.26 -13.50 7.70
CA GLU A 165 -17.27 -14.22 8.98
C GLU A 165 -18.23 -13.58 9.99
N ASN A 166 -18.22 -12.25 10.12
CA ASN A 166 -19.11 -11.53 11.02
C ASN A 166 -19.37 -10.09 10.53
N PRO A 167 -20.42 -9.87 9.73
CA PRO A 167 -20.73 -8.56 9.15
C PRO A 167 -20.99 -7.46 10.19
N MET A 168 -21.63 -7.85 11.30
CA MET A 168 -21.96 -6.93 12.39
C MET A 168 -20.71 -6.46 13.12
N LYS A 169 -19.73 -7.34 13.31
CA LYS A 169 -18.46 -7.01 13.99
C LYS A 169 -17.46 -6.35 13.05
N TYR A 170 -17.26 -6.86 11.84
CA TYR A 170 -16.18 -6.43 10.94
C TYR A 170 -16.65 -5.65 9.71
N GLY A 171 -17.81 -4.99 9.84
CA GLY A 171 -18.39 -4.14 8.80
C GLY A 171 -18.30 -2.66 9.11
N TRP A 172 -18.20 -1.89 8.03
CA TRP A 172 -18.62 -0.49 8.02
C TRP A 172 -20.16 -0.46 7.97
N ILE A 173 -20.78 0.25 8.90
CA ILE A 173 -22.23 0.44 8.96
C ILE A 173 -22.52 1.93 8.74
N ASN A 174 -23.41 2.25 7.81
CA ASN A 174 -23.75 3.63 7.55
C ASN A 174 -24.46 4.25 8.77
N PRO A 175 -23.95 5.36 9.33
CA PRO A 175 -24.56 6.01 10.50
C PRO A 175 -25.96 6.57 10.20
N ALA A 176 -26.26 6.90 8.93
CA ALA A 176 -27.58 7.38 8.51
C ALA A 176 -28.55 6.26 8.12
N ASN A 177 -28.05 5.04 7.87
CA ASN A 177 -28.87 3.89 7.48
C ASN A 177 -28.19 2.60 7.94
N ALA A 178 -28.59 2.08 9.11
CA ALA A 178 -27.98 0.88 9.68
C ALA A 178 -28.10 -0.37 8.78
N GLN A 179 -29.00 -0.37 7.79
CA GLN A 179 -29.19 -1.52 6.90
C GLN A 179 -28.19 -1.53 5.75
N GLU A 180 -27.57 -0.38 5.49
CA GLU A 180 -26.41 -0.29 4.60
C GLU A 180 -25.15 -0.66 5.39
N SER A 181 -24.71 -1.90 5.19
CA SER A 181 -23.46 -2.41 5.73
C SER A 181 -22.60 -3.02 4.61
N MET A 182 -21.29 -2.89 4.76
CA MET A 182 -20.30 -3.42 3.81
C MET A 182 -18.96 -3.63 4.50
N SER A 183 -18.02 -4.31 3.83
CA SER A 183 -16.65 -4.39 4.32
C SER A 183 -15.99 -3.00 4.39
N TYR A 184 -14.98 -2.85 5.23
CA TYR A 184 -14.17 -1.62 5.25
C TYR A 184 -13.52 -1.32 3.89
N ALA A 185 -13.08 -2.36 3.16
CA ALA A 185 -12.48 -2.20 1.85
C ALA A 185 -13.47 -1.61 0.83
N THR A 186 -14.71 -2.10 0.84
CA THR A 186 -15.77 -1.61 -0.05
C THR A 186 -16.13 -0.16 0.29
N ALA A 187 -16.28 0.17 1.58
CA ALA A 187 -16.55 1.54 2.02
C ALA A 187 -15.43 2.52 1.60
N LEU A 188 -14.16 2.14 1.78
CA LEU A 188 -13.01 2.94 1.33
C LEU A 188 -13.00 3.09 -0.20
N SER A 189 -13.26 2.02 -0.96
CA SER A 189 -13.28 2.05 -2.42
C SER A 189 -14.39 2.97 -2.97
N GLN A 190 -15.54 3.02 -2.27
CA GLN A 190 -16.66 3.90 -2.59
C GLN A 190 -16.49 5.34 -2.10
N GLY A 191 -15.37 5.67 -1.43
CA GLY A 191 -15.14 7.02 -0.93
C GLY A 191 -15.96 7.38 0.31
N LYS A 192 -16.49 6.41 1.05
CA LYS A 192 -17.28 6.62 2.27
C LYS A 192 -16.41 6.94 3.48
N TYR A 193 -15.63 8.01 3.37
CA TYR A 193 -14.77 8.52 4.43
C TYR A 193 -14.57 10.03 4.28
N TRP A 194 -14.13 10.66 5.35
CA TRP A 194 -13.56 12.00 5.32
C TRP A 194 -12.05 11.95 5.19
N GLY A 195 -11.49 12.72 4.25
CA GLY A 195 -10.06 12.83 4.06
C GLY A 195 -9.70 13.99 3.15
N GLU A 196 -8.45 14.43 3.26
CA GLU A 196 -7.93 15.58 2.53
C GLU A 196 -6.82 15.15 1.58
N VAL A 197 -6.76 15.76 0.40
CA VAL A 197 -5.65 15.53 -0.52
C VAL A 197 -4.41 16.19 0.06
N ASP A 198 -3.41 15.38 0.38
CA ASP A 198 -2.12 15.87 0.85
C ASP A 198 -1.27 16.32 -0.34
N LYS A 199 -1.18 17.64 -0.51
CA LYS A 199 -0.40 18.27 -1.59
C LYS A 199 1.08 18.39 -1.23
N THR A 200 1.46 18.23 0.04
CA THR A 200 2.86 18.36 0.48
C THR A 200 3.75 17.23 -0.05
N LEU A 201 3.11 16.15 -0.51
CA LEU A 201 3.75 14.94 -1.01
C LEU A 201 3.85 14.87 -2.54
N ARG A 202 3.45 15.93 -3.26
CA ARG A 202 3.68 16.05 -4.70
C ARG A 202 5.14 16.49 -4.93
N LYS A 203 6.02 15.55 -5.24
CA LYS A 203 7.31 15.85 -5.87
C LYS A 203 7.18 15.74 -7.39
#